data_AF-A0A1Q3K0G7-F1
#
_entry.id   AF-A0A1Q3K0G7-F1
#
_cell.length_a   1.000
_cell.length_b   1.000
_cell.length_c   1.000
_cell.angle_alpha   90.00
_cell.angle_beta   90.00
_cell.angle_gamma   90.00
#
_symmetry.space_group_name_H-M   'P 1'
#
loop_
_entity.id
_entity.type
_entity.pdbx_description
1 polymer ?
#
loop_
_entity_poly.entity_id
_entity_poly.type
_entity_poly.pdbx_seq_one_letter_code
_entity_poly.pdbx_strand_id
1 'polypeptide(L)'
;MRLSRLGLAAATTAAVLAGAALAADMQIPPPPAKEISVHKGPPNCSRWTDDCVSCARDANGAQPVCSNTGFSCQPKTVRCVQP
;
A
#
# COMPACT_ATOMS: atom_id res chain seq x y z
N MET A 1 7.87 75.76 -21.11
CA MET A 1 7.27 74.59 -21.81
C MET A 1 8.05 73.34 -21.43
N ARG A 2 7.32 72.22 -21.30
CA ARG A 2 7.77 70.82 -21.13
C ARG A 2 7.83 70.31 -19.69
N LEU A 3 6.63 69.94 -19.21
CA LEU A 3 6.40 68.80 -18.34
C LEU A 3 7.23 67.60 -18.83
N SER A 4 7.90 66.89 -17.94
CA SER A 4 8.33 65.53 -18.23
C SER A 4 8.49 64.69 -16.96
N ARG A 5 7.59 63.71 -16.89
CA ARG A 5 7.78 62.35 -16.39
C ARG A 5 7.51 62.14 -14.90
N LEU A 6 6.21 61.95 -14.63
CA LEU A 6 5.73 60.90 -13.72
C LEU A 6 6.51 59.60 -13.98
N GLY A 7 6.93 58.92 -12.91
CA GLY A 7 7.26 57.51 -12.97
C GLY A 7 8.23 57.06 -11.89
N LEU A 8 7.79 56.03 -11.15
CA LEU A 8 8.53 55.25 -10.15
C LEU A 8 8.73 55.97 -8.80
N ALA A 9 8.40 55.38 -7.66
CA ALA A 9 8.46 53.97 -7.34
C ALA A 9 7.25 53.55 -6.50
N ALA A 10 6.62 52.46 -6.92
CA ALA A 10 5.63 51.73 -6.15
C ALA A 10 6.19 51.45 -4.74
N ALA A 11 5.40 51.82 -3.73
CA ALA A 11 5.70 51.53 -2.34
C ALA A 11 5.91 50.01 -2.17
N THR A 12 7.07 49.70 -1.62
CA THR A 12 7.63 48.39 -1.30
C THR A 12 6.61 47.49 -0.58
N THR A 13 6.26 46.38 -1.23
CA THR A 13 5.54 45.23 -0.67
C THR A 13 6.39 44.57 0.41
N ALA A 14 6.30 45.06 1.64
CA ALA A 14 6.86 44.41 2.83
C ALA A 14 5.76 43.59 3.53
N ALA A 15 5.60 42.34 3.10
CA ALA A 15 4.90 41.32 3.87
C ALA A 15 5.52 39.95 3.56
N VAL A 16 6.83 39.84 3.80
CA VAL A 16 7.51 38.56 3.97
C VAL A 16 7.52 38.28 5.48
N LEU A 17 7.32 37.01 5.87
CA LEU A 17 7.50 36.43 7.22
C LEU A 17 6.22 36.19 8.04
N ALA A 18 5.32 35.31 7.59
CA ALA A 18 4.56 34.46 8.50
C ALA A 18 3.96 33.27 7.73
N GLY A 19 4.43 32.05 8.02
CA GLY A 19 3.77 30.84 7.52
C GLY A 19 4.67 29.66 7.16
N ALA A 20 5.95 29.64 7.54
CA ALA A 20 6.72 28.40 7.53
C ALA A 20 6.39 27.61 8.81
N ALA A 21 5.31 26.82 8.83
CA ALA A 21 5.13 25.65 9.70
C ALA A 21 3.72 25.06 9.59
N LEU A 22 3.40 24.37 8.50
CA LEU A 22 2.41 23.29 8.51
C LEU A 22 2.88 22.19 7.57
N ALA A 23 4.00 21.54 7.92
CA ALA A 23 4.21 20.18 7.47
C ALA A 23 3.17 19.33 8.21
N ALA A 24 1.98 19.20 7.62
CA ALA A 24 1.04 18.17 8.04
C ALA A 24 1.76 16.85 7.78
N ASP A 25 2.18 16.18 8.85
CA ASP A 25 2.70 14.81 8.83
C ASP A 25 1.55 13.91 8.36
N MET A 26 1.35 13.82 7.04
CA MET A 26 0.48 12.83 6.45
C MET A 26 1.20 11.49 6.59
N GLN A 27 0.94 10.80 7.70
CA GLN A 27 1.26 9.39 7.83
C GLN A 27 0.50 8.66 6.71
N ILE A 28 1.18 8.34 5.61
CA ILE A 28 0.63 7.45 4.59
C ILE A 28 0.50 6.10 5.28
N PRO A 29 -0.72 5.54 5.42
CA PRO A 29 -0.87 4.20 5.98
C PRO A 29 -0.01 3.24 5.15
N PRO A 30 0.70 2.29 5.79
CA PRO A 30 1.52 1.35 5.06
C PRO A 30 0.68 0.67 3.98
N PRO A 31 1.27 0.37 2.80
CA PRO A 31 0.53 -0.28 1.73
C PRO A 31 -0.12 -1.55 2.30
N PRO A 32 -1.38 -1.85 1.93
CA PRO A 32 -2.07 -3.00 2.47
C PRO A 32 -1.23 -4.25 2.23
N ALA A 33 -1.18 -5.13 3.23
CA ALA A 33 -0.48 -6.41 3.09
C ALA A 33 -0.96 -7.08 1.80
N LYS A 34 0.00 -7.50 0.95
CA LYS A 34 -0.34 -8.13 -0.33
C LYS A 34 -1.22 -9.35 -0.03
N GLU A 35 -2.45 -9.31 -0.53
CA GLU A 35 -3.37 -10.42 -0.38
C GLU A 35 -2.82 -11.62 -1.14
N ILE A 36 -2.45 -12.66 -0.40
CA ILE A 36 -1.93 -13.90 -0.96
C ILE A 36 -3.12 -14.78 -1.29
N SER A 37 -3.36 -15.02 -2.58
CA SER A 37 -4.36 -16.00 -3.00
C SER A 37 -4.03 -17.38 -2.44
N VAL A 38 -5.04 -18.06 -1.91
CA VAL A 38 -4.90 -19.42 -1.36
C VAL A 38 -4.42 -20.42 -2.42
N HIS A 39 -4.69 -20.19 -3.70
CA HIS A 39 -4.22 -21.03 -4.80
C HIS A 39 -2.75 -20.78 -5.17
N LYS A 40 -2.11 -19.74 -4.62
CA LYS A 40 -0.68 -19.45 -4.82
C LYS A 40 0.15 -19.78 -3.59
N GLY A 41 -0.40 -19.48 -2.41
CA GLY A 41 0.28 -19.68 -1.14
C GLY A 41 1.44 -18.71 -0.88
N PRO A 42 1.95 -18.68 0.36
CA PRO A 42 3.10 -17.86 0.73
C PRO A 42 4.37 -18.33 0.01
N PRO A 43 5.36 -17.44 -0.22
CA PRO A 43 6.68 -17.85 -0.70
C PRO A 43 7.37 -18.77 0.32
N ASN A 44 8.26 -19.67 -0.15
CA ASN A 44 9.01 -20.59 0.71
C ASN A 44 8.16 -21.39 1.71
N CYS A 45 7.01 -21.89 1.26
CA CYS A 45 6.09 -22.65 2.06
C CYS A 45 5.59 -23.87 1.27
N SER A 46 5.88 -25.08 1.75
CA SER A 46 5.46 -26.34 1.14
C SER A 46 3.98 -26.64 1.38
N ARG A 47 3.42 -26.22 2.52
CA ARG A 47 1.99 -26.39 2.83
C ARG A 47 1.41 -25.19 3.58
N TRP A 48 0.22 -24.76 3.19
CA TRP A 48 -0.48 -23.62 3.80
C TRP A 48 -2.00 -23.84 3.87
N THR A 49 -2.66 -22.98 4.63
CA THR A 49 -4.11 -23.00 4.79
C THR A 49 -4.65 -21.60 5.09
N ASP A 50 -5.90 -21.36 4.69
CA ASP A 50 -6.73 -20.23 5.08
C ASP A 50 -7.79 -20.61 6.13
N ASP A 51 -7.58 -21.70 6.87
CA ASP A 51 -8.55 -22.41 7.74
C ASP A 51 -9.66 -23.19 7.01
N CYS A 52 -9.83 -22.99 5.70
CA CYS A 52 -10.90 -23.63 4.94
C CYS A 52 -10.41 -24.67 3.95
N VAL A 53 -9.26 -24.41 3.33
CA VAL A 53 -8.58 -25.35 2.45
C VAL A 53 -7.16 -25.58 2.93
N SER A 54 -6.69 -26.81 2.76
CA SER A 54 -5.29 -27.17 2.94
C SER A 54 -4.67 -27.38 1.57
N CYS A 55 -3.61 -26.64 1.28
CA CYS A 55 -2.90 -26.71 0.01
C CYS A 55 -1.45 -27.17 0.23
N ALA A 56 -0.91 -27.89 -0.74
CA ALA A 56 0.49 -28.32 -0.78
C ALA A 56 1.11 -28.02 -2.15
N ARG A 57 2.38 -27.57 -2.16
CA ARG A 57 3.13 -27.46 -3.42
C ARG A 57 3.34 -28.85 -4.01
N ASP A 58 3.12 -28.95 -5.33
CA ASP A 58 3.56 -30.10 -6.08
C ASP A 58 5.09 -30.06 -6.30
N ALA A 59 5.72 -31.23 -6.27
CA ALA A 59 7.17 -31.36 -6.37
C ALA A 59 7.72 -31.04 -7.78
N ASN A 60 6.87 -31.09 -8.82
CA ASN A 60 7.28 -30.95 -10.22
C ASN A 60 7.01 -29.54 -10.78
N GLY A 61 6.77 -28.55 -9.92
CA GLY A 61 6.42 -27.19 -10.35
C GLY A 61 5.02 -27.07 -10.96
N ALA A 62 4.18 -28.10 -10.81
CA ALA A 62 2.77 -28.04 -11.17
C ALA A 62 1.97 -27.15 -10.19
N GLN A 63 0.68 -26.93 -10.51
CA GLN A 63 -0.21 -26.18 -9.62
C GLN A 63 -0.32 -26.89 -8.26
N PRO A 64 -0.44 -26.13 -7.15
CA PRO A 64 -0.59 -26.73 -5.83
C PRO A 64 -1.88 -27.53 -5.73
N VAL A 65 -1.82 -28.62 -4.99
CA VAL A 65 -2.98 -29.48 -4.72
C VAL A 65 -3.67 -28.96 -3.46
N CYS A 66 -4.95 -28.61 -3.58
CA CYS A 66 -5.77 -28.08 -2.49
C CYS A 66 -6.95 -28.99 -2.19
N SER A 67 -7.34 -29.06 -0.91
CA SER A 67 -8.59 -29.71 -0.50
C SER A 67 -9.82 -28.91 -0.93
N ASN A 68 -10.98 -29.56 -0.97
CA ASN A 68 -12.25 -28.88 -1.18
C ASN A 68 -12.66 -28.05 0.04
N THR A 69 -13.31 -26.91 -0.19
CA THR A 69 -13.87 -26.05 0.87
C THR A 69 -15.26 -26.54 1.28
N GLY A 70 -15.53 -26.61 2.59
CA GLY A 70 -16.88 -26.85 3.10
C GLY A 70 -17.79 -25.62 2.96
N PHE A 71 -19.10 -25.85 2.76
CA PHE A 71 -20.09 -24.78 2.50
C PHE A 71 -20.15 -23.69 3.59
N SER A 72 -19.95 -24.05 4.86
CA SER A 72 -20.01 -23.11 5.98
C SER A 72 -18.68 -22.43 6.28
N CYS A 73 -17.61 -22.76 5.58
CA CYS A 73 -16.29 -22.26 5.93
C CYS A 73 -16.11 -20.79 5.55
N GLN A 74 -15.53 -20.01 6.45
CA GLN A 74 -15.20 -18.60 6.25
C GLN A 74 -13.68 -18.44 6.19
N PRO A 75 -13.08 -18.22 5.01
CA PRO A 75 -11.63 -18.11 4.85
C PRO A 75 -11.03 -17.02 5.73
N LYS A 76 -9.85 -17.33 6.29
CA LYS A 76 -9.02 -16.38 7.02
C LYS A 76 -7.76 -16.08 6.25
N THR A 77 -6.90 -15.23 6.81
CA THR A 77 -5.59 -14.95 6.21
C THR A 77 -4.79 -16.24 6.04
N VAL A 78 -4.30 -16.46 4.82
CA VAL A 78 -3.46 -17.61 4.47
C VAL A 78 -2.22 -17.63 5.35
N ARG A 79 -1.96 -18.77 6.00
CA ARG A 79 -0.76 -18.99 6.81
C ARG A 79 -0.02 -20.25 6.37
N CYS A 80 1.29 -20.19 6.49
CA CYS A 80 2.13 -21.35 6.28
C CYS A 80 1.98 -22.31 7.47
N VAL A 81 1.76 -23.59 7.18
CA VAL A 81 1.74 -24.66 8.20
C VAL A 81 3.00 -25.53 8.11
N GLN A 82 3.64 -25.56 6.95
CA GLN A 82 4.93 -26.22 6.74
C GLN A 82 5.78 -25.44 5.73
N PRO A 83 7.02 -25.05 6.06
CA PRO A 83 7.97 -24.43 5.14
C PRO A 83 8.27 -25.27 3.90
#